data_AF-A0ABD0NZL2-F1
#
_entry.id   AF-A0ABD0NZL2-F1
#
_cell.length_a   1.000
_cell.length_b   1.000
_cell.length_c   1.000
_cell.angle_alpha   90.00
_cell.angle_beta   90.00
_cell.angle_gamma   90.00
#
_symmetry.space_group_name_H-M   'P 1'
#
loop_
_entity.id
_entity.type
_entity.pdbx_description
1 polymer ?
#
loop_
_entity_poly.entity_id
_entity_poly.type
_entity_poly.pdbx_seq_one_letter_code
_entity_poly.pdbx_strand_id
1 'polypeptide(L)' 'LYMFRSAAPHDQSKLILTCLATGFHPKHIEMNVTQNNITLQPFSSTGVRPNNNQTFQMRTSVEINRDEKQGYECHVLHS' A
#
# COMPACT_ATOMS: atom_id res chain seq x y z
N LEU A 1 -0.97 -7.66 7.29
CA LEU A 1 -1.13 -6.48 6.41
C LEU A 1 -0.99 -5.24 7.27
N TYR A 2 -0.12 -4.32 6.89
CA TYR A 2 0.13 -3.09 7.65
C TYR A 2 -0.16 -1.88 6.78
N MET A 3 -0.65 -0.81 7.40
CA MET A 3 -0.96 0.45 6.73
C MET A 3 -0.39 1.61 7.55
N PHE A 4 0.32 2.53 6.90
CA PHE A 4 0.94 3.68 7.56
C PHE A 4 0.84 4.93 6.69
N ARG A 5 0.85 6.10 7.34
CA ARG A 5 0.80 7.42 6.70
C ARG A 5 2.10 8.18 6.97
N SER A 6 2.61 8.88 5.98
CA SER A 6 3.72 9.83 6.13
C SER A 6 3.42 11.13 5.38
N ALA A 7 4.11 12.21 5.73
CA ALA A 7 3.99 13.47 4.98
C ALA A 7 4.49 13.28 3.53
N ALA A 8 3.84 13.92 2.57
CA ALA A 8 4.39 14.02 1.22
C ALA A 8 5.57 15.03 1.22
N PRO A 9 6.68 14.76 0.52
CA PRO A 9 7.88 15.61 0.60
C PRO A 9 7.71 17.01 0.01
N HIS A 10 6.82 17.17 -0.96
CA HIS A 10 6.68 18.40 -1.76
C HIS A 10 5.31 19.06 -1.66
N ASP A 11 4.35 18.46 -0.96
CA ASP A 11 3.01 19.01 -0.79
C ASP A 11 2.50 18.77 0.64
N GLN A 12 2.39 19.86 1.40
CA GLN A 12 1.95 19.80 2.80
C GLN A 12 0.46 19.45 2.93
N SER A 13 -0.33 19.65 1.87
CA SER A 13 -1.74 19.25 1.80
C SER A 13 -1.91 17.76 1.52
N LYS A 14 -0.83 17.03 1.23
CA LYS A 14 -0.84 15.61 0.90
C LYS A 14 -0.14 14.75 1.94
N LEU A 15 -0.55 13.49 1.97
CA LEU A 15 0.11 12.41 2.70
C LEU A 15 0.39 11.26 1.72
N ILE A 16 1.37 10.45 2.05
CA ILE A 16 1.60 9.15 1.41
C ILE A 16 1.01 8.09 2.32
N LEU A 17 0.05 7.33 1.81
CA LEU A 17 -0.49 6.13 2.45
C LEU A 17 0.24 4.93 1.85
N THR A 18 0.90 4.14 2.68
CA THR A 18 1.60 2.93 2.23
C THR A 18 1.00 1.70 2.90
N CYS A 19 0.67 0.72 2.07
CA CYS A 19 0.29 -0.63 2.47
C CYS A 19 1.51 -1.55 2.36
N LEU A 20 1.69 -2.45 3.33
CA LEU A 20 2.73 -3.48 3.37
C LEU A 20 2.10 -4.86 3.62
N ALA A 21 2.22 -5.74 2.64
CA ALA A 21 2.05 -7.18 2.81
C ALA A 21 3.43 -7.81 2.97
N THR A 22 3.60 -8.66 3.97
CA THR A 22 4.86 -9.37 4.24
C THR A 22 4.55 -10.72 4.89
N GLY A 23 5.46 -11.67 4.75
CA GLY A 23 5.31 -13.03 5.29
C GLY A 23 4.50 -13.95 4.39
N PHE A 24 4.18 -13.55 3.15
CA PHE A 24 3.38 -14.36 2.23
C PHE A 24 4.25 -15.30 1.38
N HIS A 25 3.67 -16.45 1.02
CA HIS A 25 4.23 -17.46 0.13
C HIS A 25 3.06 -18.31 -0.37
N PRO A 26 2.95 -18.65 -1.68
CA PRO A 26 3.88 -18.41 -2.78
C PRO A 26 3.99 -16.94 -3.22
N LYS A 27 4.88 -16.63 -4.17
CA LYS A 27 5.24 -15.26 -4.59
C LYS A 27 4.08 -14.44 -5.19
N HIS A 28 3.07 -15.10 -5.76
CA HIS A 28 2.00 -14.42 -6.49
C HIS A 28 1.05 -13.68 -5.54
N ILE A 29 0.97 -12.36 -5.68
CA ILE A 29 0.16 -11.48 -4.85
C ILE A 29 -0.28 -10.27 -5.69
N GLU A 30 -1.47 -9.75 -5.42
CA GLU A 30 -1.92 -8.44 -5.88
C GLU A 30 -2.31 -7.58 -4.68
N MET A 31 -2.04 -6.29 -4.76
CA MET A 31 -2.37 -5.33 -3.71
C MET A 31 -2.90 -4.03 -4.28
N ASN A 32 -4.12 -3.70 -3.88
CA ASN A 32 -4.82 -2.48 -4.28
C ASN A 32 -5.16 -1.64 -3.05
N VAL A 33 -5.18 -0.32 -3.23
CA VAL A 33 -5.67 0.61 -2.20
C VAL A 33 -6.97 1.20 -2.69
N THR A 34 -8.01 1.19 -1.87
CA THR A 34 -9.31 1.76 -2.22
C THR A 34 -9.71 2.88 -1.28
N GLN A 35 -10.54 3.77 -1.80
CA GLN A 35 -11.28 4.77 -1.05
C GLN A 35 -12.73 4.72 -1.53
N ASN A 36 -13.69 4.50 -0.65
CA ASN A 36 -15.11 4.31 -1.03
C ASN A 36 -15.30 3.27 -2.16
N ASN A 37 -14.62 2.12 -2.08
CA ASN A 37 -14.63 1.07 -3.10
C ASN A 37 -14.04 1.47 -4.48
N ILE A 38 -13.44 2.65 -4.61
CA ILE A 38 -12.72 3.07 -5.82
C ILE A 38 -11.24 2.76 -5.65
N THR A 39 -10.68 1.98 -6.56
CA THR A 39 -9.24 1.69 -6.59
C THR A 39 -8.45 2.95 -6.94
N LEU A 40 -7.55 3.34 -6.04
CA LEU A 40 -6.66 4.48 -6.22
C LEU A 40 -5.47 4.09 -7.09
N GLN A 41 -4.99 5.05 -7.87
CA GLN A 41 -3.78 4.86 -8.67
C GLN A 41 -2.54 4.84 -7.77
N PRO A 42 -1.68 3.82 -7.88
CA PRO A 42 -0.42 3.76 -7.14
C PRO A 42 0.47 4.96 -7.48
N PHE A 43 0.91 5.69 -6.47
CA PHE A 43 2.03 6.63 -6.58
C PHE A 43 3.35 5.87 -6.72
N SER A 44 3.51 4.77 -5.98
CA SER A 44 4.67 3.88 -6.09
C SER A 44 4.35 2.44 -5.68
N SER A 45 5.03 1.48 -6.28
CA SER A 45 4.99 0.07 -5.88
C SER A 45 6.38 -0.53 -5.96
N THR A 46 6.77 -1.31 -4.94
CA THR A 46 8.10 -1.92 -4.89
C THR A 46 8.22 -3.20 -5.72
N GLY A 47 7.10 -3.73 -6.22
CA GLY A 47 6.99 -5.12 -6.62
C GLY A 47 7.22 -6.09 -5.45
N VAL A 48 7.24 -7.38 -5.77
CA VAL A 48 7.46 -8.46 -4.78
C VAL A 48 8.96 -8.62 -4.50
N ARG A 49 9.34 -8.54 -3.22
CA ARG A 49 10.72 -8.66 -2.73
C ARG A 49 10.84 -9.85 -1.76
N PRO A 50 11.97 -10.57 -1.73
CA PRO A 50 12.18 -11.65 -0.79
C PRO A 50 12.44 -11.13 0.64
N ASN A 51 12.13 -11.97 1.62
CA ASN A 51 12.56 -11.86 3.01
C ASN A 51 13.63 -12.92 3.31
N ASN A 52 14.36 -12.77 4.43
CA ASN A 52 15.43 -13.70 4.83
C ASN A 52 14.92 -15.07 5.34
N ASN A 53 13.61 -15.26 5.42
CA ASN A 53 12.95 -16.47 5.93
C ASN A 53 12.11 -17.19 4.86
N GLN A 54 12.51 -17.09 3.57
CA GLN A 54 11.83 -17.73 2.43
C GLN A 54 10.39 -17.27 2.15
N THR A 55 9.97 -16.16 2.78
CA THR A 55 8.71 -15.49 2.46
C THR A 55 8.95 -14.25 1.61
N PHE A 56 7.88 -13.58 1.20
CA PHE A 56 7.93 -12.37 0.39
C PHE A 56 7.27 -11.18 1.07
N GLN A 57 7.59 -9.99 0.57
CA GLN A 57 6.97 -8.72 0.93
C GLN A 57 6.70 -7.85 -0.29
N MET A 58 5.73 -6.96 -0.20
CA MET A 58 5.39 -5.97 -1.22
C MET A 58 4.83 -4.72 -0.55
N ARG A 59 5.18 -3.55 -1.07
CA ARG A 59 4.59 -2.27 -0.69
C ARG A 59 3.92 -1.59 -1.89
N THR A 60 2.73 -1.05 -1.64
CA THR A 60 2.02 -0.14 -2.55
C THR A 60 1.76 1.16 -1.80
N SER A 61 2.09 2.29 -2.41
CA SER A 61 1.83 3.61 -1.85
C SER A 61 0.95 4.44 -2.78
N VAL A 62 0.05 5.22 -2.21
CA VAL A 62 -0.82 6.18 -2.90
C VAL A 62 -0.68 7.55 -2.24
N GLU A 63 -0.86 8.60 -3.03
CA GLU A 63 -0.96 9.96 -2.51
C GLU A 63 -2.42 10.25 -2.14
N ILE A 64 -2.63 10.81 -0.95
CA ILE A 64 -3.95 11.14 -0.42
C ILE A 64 -3.99 12.58 0.08
N ASN A 65 -5.19 13.18 0.14
CA ASN A 65 -5.36 14.48 0.77
C ASN A 65 -5.27 14.34 2.30
N ARG A 66 -4.53 15.26 2.95
CA ARG A 66 -4.35 15.27 4.41
C ARG A 66 -5.66 15.44 5.16
N ASP A 67 -6.57 16.26 4.64
CA ASP A 67 -7.84 16.61 5.27
C ASP A 67 -8.98 15.64 4.90
N GLU A 68 -8.68 14.59 4.14
CA GLU A 68 -9.66 13.58 3.78
C GLU A 68 -10.11 12.79 5.01
N LYS A 69 -11.43 12.74 5.22
CA LYS A 69 -12.06 12.08 6.36
C LYS A 69 -12.50 10.67 6.03
N GLN A 70 -12.56 10.33 4.75
CA GLN A 70 -12.92 9.00 4.31
C GLN A 70 -11.88 7.95 4.71
N GLY A 71 -12.36 6.73 4.97
CA GLY A 71 -11.50 5.57 5.21
C GLY A 71 -10.79 5.11 3.94
N TYR A 72 -9.62 4.49 4.14
CA TYR A 72 -8.87 3.82 3.09
C TYR A 72 -8.68 2.36 3.46
N GLU A 73 -8.74 1.49 2.46
CA GLU A 73 -8.55 0.05 2.66
C GLU A 73 -7.45 -0.48 1.74
N CYS A 74 -6.62 -1.37 2.27
CA CYS A 74 -5.65 -2.12 1.48
C CYS A 74 -6.25 -3.50 1.22
N HIS A 75 -6.53 -3.85 -0.03
CA HIS A 75 -6.97 -5.18 -0.41
C HIS A 75 -5.78 -6.00 -0.89
N VAL A 76 -5.65 -7.21 -0.37
CA VAL A 76 -4.61 -8.17 -0.77
C VAL A 76 -5.30 -9.40 -1.33
N LEU A 77 -4.93 -9.77 -2.55
CA LEU A 77 -5.29 -11.03 -3.16
C LEU A 77 -4.03 -11.89 -3.21
N HIS A 78 -4.05 -13.03 -2.53
CA HIS A 78 -2.92 -13.95 -2.41
C HIS A 78 -3.40 -15.38 -2.62
N SER A 79 -2.59 -16.21 -3.29
CA SER A 79 -2.91 -17.59 -3.69
C SER A 79 -2.53 -18.62 -2.63
#